data_AF-A0A3P8LCC9-F1
#
_entry.id   AF-A0A3P8LCC9-F1
#
_cell.length_a   1.000
_cell.length_b   1.000
_cell.length_c   1.000
_cell.angle_alpha   90.00
_cell.angle_beta   90.00
_cell.angle_gamma   90.00
#
_symmetry.space_group_name_H-M   'P 1'
#
loop_
_entity.id
_entity.type
_entity.pdbx_description
1 polymer ?
#
loop_
_entity_poly.entity_id
_entity_poly.type
_entity_poly.pdbx_seq_one_letter_code
_entity_poly.pdbx_strand_id
1 'polypeptide(L)'
;MTWQPPAGYVRRTPDVEALVLDMVQPLLDVGTPTGRAVTWWPDDADKLIALGVPLARVRKIPGIVELEGRQIQANVLLTVRTGSRSESWDILTYLGDELTRRWHKGGIVDREDGSRSAVARLEVDAADQQLPELDPDFRAVSNYVTLTLMRRTA
;
A
#
# COMPACT_ATOMS: atom_id res chain seq x y z
N MET A 1 18.52 -11.31 -19.08
CA MET A 1 17.33 -11.33 -19.95
C MET A 1 16.13 -10.92 -19.11
N THR A 2 15.39 -9.91 -19.52
CA THR A 2 14.11 -9.53 -18.90
C THR A 2 12.97 -10.25 -19.61
N TRP A 3 12.07 -10.85 -18.83
CA TRP A 3 10.87 -11.48 -19.37
C TRP A 3 9.99 -10.41 -20.04
N GLN A 4 9.38 -10.76 -21.19
CA GLN A 4 8.40 -9.91 -21.87
C GLN A 4 7.11 -10.69 -22.12
N PRO A 5 5.94 -10.10 -21.86
CA PRO A 5 4.68 -10.72 -22.23
C PRO A 5 4.50 -10.76 -23.76
N PRO A 6 3.62 -11.64 -24.28
CA PRO A 6 3.26 -11.64 -25.70
C PRO A 6 2.77 -10.26 -26.17
N ALA A 7 3.04 -9.95 -27.44
CA ALA A 7 2.58 -8.70 -28.04
C ALA A 7 1.04 -8.56 -27.91
N GLY A 8 0.60 -7.39 -27.43
CA GLY A 8 -0.82 -7.09 -27.21
C GLY A 8 -1.40 -7.59 -25.88
N TYR A 9 -0.62 -8.29 -25.04
CA TYR A 9 -1.08 -8.63 -23.70
C TYR A 9 -1.16 -7.38 -22.81
N VAL A 10 -2.34 -7.13 -22.27
CA VAL A 10 -2.59 -6.10 -21.25
C VAL A 10 -3.05 -6.79 -19.98
N ARG A 11 -2.38 -6.52 -18.86
CA ARG A 11 -2.78 -7.07 -17.56
C ARG A 11 -4.19 -6.56 -17.23
N ARG A 12 -5.12 -7.48 -17.00
CA ARG A 12 -6.53 -7.17 -16.69
C ARG A 12 -6.69 -6.43 -15.36
N THR A 13 -5.92 -6.83 -14.36
CA THR A 13 -5.93 -6.24 -13.02
C THR A 13 -4.67 -5.40 -12.85
N PRO A 14 -4.76 -4.12 -12.49
CA PRO A 14 -3.57 -3.32 -12.23
C PRO A 14 -2.78 -3.87 -11.06
N ASP A 15 -1.51 -3.47 -10.96
CA ASP A 15 -0.70 -3.78 -9.80
C ASP A 15 -1.17 -2.95 -8.59
N VAL A 16 -1.91 -3.61 -7.69
CA VAL A 16 -2.57 -2.98 -6.54
C VAL A 16 -1.54 -2.58 -5.48
N GLU A 17 -0.48 -3.38 -5.29
CA GLU A 17 0.59 -3.02 -4.34
C GLU A 17 1.25 -1.74 -4.79
N ALA A 18 1.69 -1.68 -6.05
CA ALA A 18 2.30 -0.48 -6.61
C ALA A 18 1.34 0.73 -6.55
N LEU A 19 0.05 0.53 -6.81
CA LEU A 19 -0.93 1.62 -6.73
C LEU A 19 -1.07 2.19 -5.31
N VAL A 20 -1.08 1.34 -4.28
CA VAL A 20 -1.14 1.79 -2.89
C VAL A 20 0.19 2.41 -2.46
N LEU A 21 1.33 1.94 -2.98
CA LEU A 21 2.62 2.63 -2.78
C LEU A 21 2.61 4.06 -3.31
N ASP A 22 2.06 4.27 -4.52
CA ASP A 22 1.88 5.62 -5.10
C ASP A 22 0.94 6.50 -4.26
N MET A 23 0.04 5.92 -3.47
CA MET A 23 -0.82 6.65 -2.53
C MET A 23 -0.12 6.93 -1.19
N VAL A 24 0.71 6.00 -0.69
CA VAL A 24 1.36 6.06 0.62
C VAL A 24 2.63 6.91 0.61
N GLN A 25 3.46 6.81 -0.43
CA GLN A 25 4.75 7.52 -0.47
C GLN A 25 4.58 9.04 -0.33
N PRO A 26 3.64 9.73 -1.04
CA PRO A 26 3.44 11.17 -0.87
C PRO A 26 3.00 11.57 0.54
N LEU A 27 2.40 10.66 1.31
CA LEU A 27 2.03 10.92 2.70
C LEU A 27 3.24 10.83 3.63
N LEU A 28 4.15 9.90 3.36
CA LEU A 28 5.42 9.74 4.07
C LEU A 28 6.43 10.85 3.75
N ASP A 29 6.36 11.43 2.54
CA ASP A 29 7.20 12.55 2.10
C ASP A 29 6.99 13.83 2.92
N VAL A 30 5.83 13.96 3.58
CA VAL A 30 5.52 15.09 4.48
C VAL A 30 6.27 14.98 5.82
N GLY A 31 6.68 13.77 6.21
CA GLY A 31 7.40 13.51 7.46
C GLY A 31 8.87 13.90 7.40
N THR A 32 9.51 14.02 8.58
CA THR A 32 10.97 14.23 8.69
C THR A 32 11.55 13.28 9.74
N PRO A 33 12.47 12.38 9.38
CA PRO A 33 12.96 12.11 8.01
C PRO A 33 11.84 11.56 7.11
N THR A 34 12.01 11.73 5.80
CA THR A 34 11.09 11.16 4.80
C THR A 34 11.03 9.65 4.94
N GLY A 35 9.82 9.11 5.00
CA GLY A 35 9.59 7.66 5.04
C GLY A 35 9.77 6.97 3.69
N ARG A 36 9.74 5.64 3.72
CA ARG A 36 9.85 4.81 2.53
C ARG A 36 8.73 3.79 2.43
N ALA A 37 7.95 3.88 1.38
CA ALA A 37 6.96 2.89 0.99
C ALA A 37 7.63 1.78 0.16
N VAL A 38 7.39 0.51 0.48
CA VAL A 38 8.03 -0.64 -0.16
C VAL A 38 7.08 -1.83 -0.35
N THR A 39 7.33 -2.71 -1.31
CA THR A 39 6.63 -4.01 -1.41
C THR A 39 7.25 -5.07 -0.50
N TRP A 40 8.55 -4.96 -0.26
CA TRP A 40 9.33 -5.85 0.60
C TRP A 40 10.24 -5.03 1.51
N TRP A 41 10.50 -5.53 2.71
CA TRP A 41 11.52 -4.92 3.57
C TRP A 41 12.87 -4.95 2.85
N PRO A 42 13.56 -3.81 2.73
CA PRO A 42 14.87 -3.80 2.10
C PRO A 42 15.90 -4.45 3.03
N ASP A 43 16.99 -4.97 2.47
CA ASP A 43 18.05 -5.65 3.24
C ASP A 43 18.70 -4.72 4.29
N ASP A 44 18.62 -3.41 4.09
CA ASP A 44 19.11 -2.37 4.99
C ASP A 44 18.04 -1.77 5.91
N ALA A 45 16.88 -2.42 6.05
CA ALA A 45 15.74 -1.92 6.82
C ALA A 45 16.12 -1.46 8.24
N ASP A 46 16.90 -2.27 8.97
CA ASP A 46 17.31 -1.91 10.34
C ASP A 46 18.23 -0.69 10.39
N LYS A 47 19.05 -0.47 9.36
CA LYS A 47 19.89 0.73 9.26
C LYS A 47 19.04 1.97 9.00
N LEU A 48 18.07 1.88 8.08
CA LEU A 48 17.13 2.97 7.80
C LEU A 48 16.33 3.33 9.05
N ILE A 49 15.81 2.33 9.76
CA ILE A 49 15.08 2.51 11.01
C ILE A 49 15.98 3.15 12.09
N ALA A 50 17.23 2.74 12.22
CA ALA A 50 18.18 3.34 13.16
C ALA A 50 18.49 4.82 12.84
N LEU A 51 18.32 5.23 11.59
CA LEU A 51 18.40 6.63 11.16
C LEU A 51 17.07 7.39 11.34
N GLY A 52 16.04 6.75 11.91
CA GLY A 52 14.70 7.30 12.12
C GLY A 52 13.80 7.25 10.89
N VAL A 53 14.20 6.58 9.80
CA VAL A 53 13.40 6.51 8.57
C VAL A 53 12.25 5.51 8.76
N PRO A 54 10.98 5.95 8.71
CA PRO A 54 9.86 5.03 8.85
C PRO A 54 9.66 4.22 7.56
N LEU A 55 9.42 2.92 7.71
CA LEU A 55 9.20 2.01 6.60
C LEU A 55 7.74 1.55 6.58
N ALA A 56 7.07 1.73 5.44
CA ALA A 56 5.71 1.23 5.21
C ALA A 56 5.74 0.16 4.10
N ARG A 57 5.42 -1.08 4.44
CA ARG A 57 5.30 -2.17 3.47
C ARG A 57 3.85 -2.36 3.06
N VAL A 58 3.61 -2.41 1.75
CA VAL A 58 2.32 -2.81 1.18
C VAL A 58 2.49 -4.20 0.58
N ARG A 59 1.71 -5.17 1.07
CA ARG A 59 1.69 -6.52 0.54
C ARG A 59 0.28 -6.96 0.19
N LYS A 60 0.08 -7.53 -1.00
CA LYS A 60 -1.20 -8.07 -1.40
C LYS A 60 -1.56 -9.30 -0.57
N ILE A 61 -2.82 -9.35 -0.15
CA ILE A 61 -3.40 -10.48 0.54
C ILE A 61 -4.24 -11.27 -0.48
N PRO A 62 -4.29 -12.62 -0.40
CA PRO A 62 -5.14 -13.41 -1.28
C PRO A 62 -6.61 -12.94 -1.23
N GLY A 63 -7.28 -12.99 -2.38
CA GLY A 63 -8.67 -12.56 -2.53
C GLY A 63 -8.80 -11.31 -3.38
N ILE A 64 -8.95 -11.51 -4.70
CA ILE A 64 -9.53 -10.49 -5.56
C ILE A 64 -10.98 -10.87 -5.77
N VAL A 65 -11.89 -9.93 -5.54
CA VAL A 65 -13.31 -10.10 -5.86
C VAL A 65 -13.63 -9.27 -7.10
N GLU A 66 -14.17 -9.93 -8.12
CA GLU A 66 -14.74 -9.22 -9.27
C GLU A 66 -16.20 -8.87 -8.95
N LEU A 67 -16.49 -7.58 -8.82
CA LEU A 67 -17.83 -7.07 -8.53
C LEU A 67 -18.52 -6.73 -9.85
N GLU A 68 -19.58 -7.46 -10.16
CA GLU A 68 -20.48 -7.25 -11.32
C GLU A 68 -19.74 -7.10 -12.67
N GLY A 69 -18.55 -7.70 -12.81
CA GLY A 69 -17.70 -7.64 -14.00
C GLY A 69 -17.09 -6.27 -14.32
N ARG A 70 -17.39 -5.23 -13.52
CA ARG A 70 -17.01 -3.82 -13.74
C ARG A 70 -16.01 -3.30 -12.71
N GLN A 71 -15.97 -3.89 -11.53
CA GLN A 71 -15.08 -3.49 -10.46
C GLN A 71 -14.22 -4.65 -9.98
N ILE A 72 -13.05 -4.30 -9.48
CA ILE A 72 -12.09 -5.23 -8.89
C ILE A 72 -11.84 -4.74 -7.47
N GLN A 73 -12.19 -5.55 -6.49
CA GLN A 73 -11.84 -5.31 -5.09
C GLN A 73 -10.61 -6.16 -4.77
N ALA A 74 -9.60 -5.52 -4.19
CA ALA A 74 -8.35 -6.16 -3.82
C ALA A 74 -7.90 -5.71 -2.43
N ASN A 75 -7.45 -6.66 -1.65
CA ASN A 75 -7.03 -6.42 -0.27
C ASN A 75 -5.51 -6.41 -0.18
N VAL A 76 -4.97 -5.46 0.58
CA VAL A 76 -3.55 -5.37 0.90
C VAL A 76 -3.36 -5.23 2.41
N LEU A 77 -2.23 -5.71 2.89
CA LEU A 77 -1.72 -5.45 4.22
C LEU A 77 -0.78 -4.25 4.13
N LEU A 78 -1.14 -3.16 4.81
CA LEU A 78 -0.25 -2.03 5.03
C LEU A 78 0.42 -2.23 6.40
N THR A 79 1.71 -2.57 6.40
CA THR A 79 2.52 -2.75 7.62
C THR A 79 3.46 -1.58 7.80
N VAL A 80 3.58 -1.03 9.00
CA VAL A 80 4.58 0.01 9.33
C VAL A 80 5.58 -0.55 10.34
N ARG A 81 6.86 -0.22 10.16
CA ARG A 81 7.96 -0.57 11.07
C ARG A 81 8.89 0.63 11.26
N THR A 82 9.14 0.98 12.51
CA THR A 82 9.99 2.11 12.92
C THR A 82 10.91 1.72 14.08
N GLY A 83 11.52 2.71 14.76
CA GLY A 83 12.41 2.48 15.89
C GLY A 83 11.67 1.90 17.10
N SER A 84 10.38 2.19 17.23
CA SER A 84 9.56 1.73 18.35
C SER A 84 8.15 1.32 17.90
N ARG A 85 7.49 0.49 18.70
CA ARG A 85 6.10 0.08 18.42
C ARG A 85 5.12 1.26 18.47
N SER A 86 5.31 2.19 19.40
CA SER A 86 4.43 3.35 19.55
C SER A 86 4.49 4.24 18.30
N GLU A 87 5.69 4.54 17.84
CA GLU A 87 5.90 5.33 16.63
C GLU A 87 5.32 4.66 15.38
N SER A 88 5.45 3.33 15.27
CA SER A 88 4.81 2.61 14.17
C SER A 88 3.28 2.73 14.20
N TRP A 89 2.65 2.76 15.38
CA TRP A 89 1.21 3.01 15.50
C TRP A 89 0.85 4.42 15.03
N ASP A 90 1.57 5.43 15.52
CA ASP A 90 1.29 6.83 15.17
C ASP A 90 1.33 7.04 13.65
N ILE A 91 2.34 6.48 12.98
CA ILE A 91 2.47 6.56 11.52
C ILE A 91 1.38 5.74 10.82
N LEU A 92 1.08 4.53 11.28
CA LEU A 92 0.05 3.70 10.67
C LEU A 92 -1.35 4.35 10.78
N THR A 93 -1.67 4.96 11.91
CA THR A 93 -2.91 5.74 12.11
C THR A 93 -2.94 6.94 11.19
N TYR A 94 -1.86 7.73 11.12
CA TYR A 94 -1.77 8.86 10.19
C TYR A 94 -2.00 8.45 8.73
N LEU A 95 -1.35 7.36 8.29
CA LEU A 95 -1.53 6.82 6.94
C LEU A 95 -2.99 6.37 6.72
N GLY A 96 -3.58 5.67 7.68
CA GLY A 96 -4.98 5.22 7.60
C GLY A 96 -5.97 6.39 7.47
N ASP A 97 -5.77 7.43 8.28
CA ASP A 97 -6.62 8.63 8.28
C ASP A 97 -6.51 9.40 6.97
N GLU A 98 -5.29 9.65 6.48
CA GLU A 98 -5.07 10.39 5.24
C GLU A 98 -5.50 9.58 4.00
N LEU A 99 -5.28 8.27 3.99
CA LEU A 99 -5.79 7.40 2.92
C LEU A 99 -7.32 7.45 2.85
N THR A 100 -7.98 7.31 4.00
CA THR A 100 -9.44 7.40 4.10
C THR A 100 -9.93 8.78 3.66
N ARG A 101 -9.35 9.84 4.21
CA ARG A 101 -9.71 11.23 3.88
C ARG A 101 -9.66 11.50 2.38
N ARG A 102 -8.60 11.05 1.70
CA ARG A 102 -8.35 11.36 0.29
C ARG A 102 -9.09 10.44 -0.68
N TRP A 103 -9.29 9.16 -0.34
CA TRP A 103 -9.75 8.15 -1.31
C TRP A 103 -10.96 7.30 -0.88
N HIS A 104 -11.61 7.55 0.27
CA HIS A 104 -12.82 6.80 0.66
C HIS A 104 -13.98 6.90 -0.33
N LYS A 105 -14.06 7.98 -1.12
CA LYS A 105 -15.04 8.19 -2.20
C LYS A 105 -14.47 7.97 -3.60
N GLY A 106 -13.29 7.37 -3.68
CA GLY A 106 -12.54 7.25 -4.92
C GLY A 106 -11.79 8.53 -5.30
N GLY A 107 -11.06 8.45 -6.40
CA GLY A 107 -10.21 9.53 -6.88
C GLY A 107 -9.26 9.06 -7.98
N ILE A 108 -8.39 9.96 -8.41
CA ILE A 108 -7.30 9.65 -9.33
C ILE A 108 -6.00 9.57 -8.53
N VAL A 109 -5.20 8.55 -8.83
CA VAL A 109 -3.83 8.42 -8.33
C VAL A 109 -2.90 8.64 -9.51
N ASP A 110 -2.04 9.64 -9.39
CA ASP A 110 -0.91 9.86 -10.30
C ASP A 110 0.19 8.84 -9.95
N ARG A 111 0.71 8.15 -10.96
CA ARG A 111 1.70 7.08 -10.82
C ARG A 111 3.09 7.63 -11.11
N GLU A 112 4.13 7.00 -10.55
CA GLU A 112 5.53 7.39 -10.83
C GLU A 112 5.87 7.36 -12.34
N ASP A 113 5.28 6.44 -13.11
CA ASP A 113 5.45 6.34 -14.56
C ASP A 113 4.69 7.42 -15.38
N GLY A 114 4.06 8.38 -14.70
CA GLY A 114 3.26 9.46 -15.29
C GLY A 114 1.85 9.03 -15.70
N SER A 115 1.49 7.75 -15.56
CA SER A 115 0.14 7.28 -15.82
C SER A 115 -0.83 7.65 -14.70
N ARG A 116 -2.14 7.53 -14.99
CA ARG A 116 -3.21 7.79 -14.03
C ARG A 116 -4.07 6.55 -13.81
N SER A 117 -4.37 6.28 -12.55
CA SER A 117 -5.23 5.17 -12.13
C SER A 117 -6.46 5.69 -11.40
N ALA A 118 -7.64 5.27 -11.83
CA ALA A 118 -8.89 5.61 -11.17
C ALA A 118 -9.18 4.59 -10.06
N VAL A 119 -9.36 5.09 -8.84
CA VAL A 119 -9.81 4.35 -7.67
C VAL A 119 -11.27 4.66 -7.45
N ALA A 120 -12.11 3.62 -7.30
CA ALA A 120 -13.53 3.80 -7.01
C ALA A 120 -13.78 4.02 -5.51
N ARG A 121 -13.02 3.32 -4.66
CA ARG A 121 -13.12 3.40 -3.20
C ARG A 121 -11.86 2.82 -2.57
N LEU A 122 -11.46 3.37 -1.42
CA LEU A 122 -10.47 2.78 -0.52
C LEU A 122 -11.09 2.68 0.89
N GLU A 123 -10.89 1.55 1.55
CA GLU A 123 -11.35 1.32 2.92
C GLU A 123 -10.20 0.78 3.77
N VAL A 124 -10.17 1.16 5.04
CA VAL A 124 -9.28 0.58 6.05
C VAL A 124 -10.17 -0.32 6.93
N ASP A 125 -10.21 -1.61 6.63
CA ASP A 125 -11.27 -2.53 7.09
C ASP A 125 -11.00 -3.12 8.48
N ALA A 126 -9.74 -3.42 8.76
CA ALA A 126 -9.32 -3.92 10.06
C ALA A 126 -8.05 -3.19 10.45
N ALA A 127 -8.24 -2.16 11.27
CA ALA A 127 -7.18 -1.37 11.84
C ALA A 127 -6.58 -2.06 13.06
N ASP A 128 -5.40 -1.60 13.45
CA ASP A 128 -4.79 -1.87 14.74
C ASP A 128 -4.38 -3.33 15.00
N GLN A 129 -3.83 -3.98 13.97
CA GLN A 129 -3.40 -5.37 14.08
C GLN A 129 -1.90 -5.57 14.31
N GLN A 130 -1.60 -6.66 15.01
CA GLN A 130 -0.28 -7.28 14.99
C GLN A 130 -0.43 -8.72 14.52
N LEU A 131 0.40 -9.10 13.55
CA LEU A 131 0.39 -10.43 12.95
C LEU A 131 1.82 -11.01 13.10
N PRO A 132 2.23 -11.38 14.33
CA PRO A 132 3.60 -11.84 14.61
C PRO A 132 3.99 -13.08 13.80
N GLU A 133 3.01 -13.88 13.36
CA GLU A 133 3.22 -15.03 12.48
C GLU A 133 3.62 -14.62 11.06
N LEU A 134 3.25 -13.39 10.63
CA LEU A 134 3.60 -12.83 9.32
C LEU A 134 4.81 -11.88 9.39
N ASP A 135 4.97 -11.18 10.50
CA ASP A 135 6.10 -10.29 10.76
C ASP A 135 6.54 -10.44 12.24
N PRO A 136 7.62 -11.20 12.52
CA PRO A 136 8.02 -11.51 13.89
C PRO A 136 8.61 -10.31 14.64
N ASP A 137 8.80 -9.16 13.97
CA ASP A 137 9.26 -7.95 14.63
C ASP A 137 8.12 -7.29 15.44
N PHE A 138 8.31 -7.18 16.76
CA PHE A 138 7.32 -6.59 17.66
C PHE A 138 6.98 -5.11 17.38
N ARG A 139 7.83 -4.42 16.62
CA ARG A 139 7.65 -3.03 16.20
C ARG A 139 6.76 -2.92 14.96
N ALA A 140 6.51 -4.02 14.25
CA ALA A 140 5.66 -4.05 13.08
C ALA A 140 4.18 -4.06 13.48
N VAL A 141 3.41 -3.18 12.86
CA VAL A 141 1.95 -3.05 13.07
C VAL A 141 1.28 -2.93 11.71
N SER A 142 0.05 -3.41 11.57
CA SER A 142 -0.60 -3.51 10.26
C SER A 142 -2.08 -3.13 10.26
N ASN A 143 -2.53 -2.63 9.11
CA ASN A 143 -3.94 -2.48 8.76
C ASN A 143 -4.27 -3.30 7.51
N TYR A 144 -5.46 -3.87 7.46
CA TYR A 144 -6.06 -4.30 6.19
C TYR A 144 -6.60 -3.09 5.44
N VAL A 145 -6.19 -2.94 4.19
CA VAL A 145 -6.68 -1.91 3.28
C VAL A 145 -7.32 -2.58 2.07
N THR A 146 -8.54 -2.19 1.77
CA THR A 146 -9.29 -2.69 0.63
C THR A 146 -9.39 -1.59 -0.42
N LEU A 147 -8.94 -1.92 -1.63
CA LEU A 147 -9.00 -1.03 -2.77
C LEU A 147 -10.00 -1.57 -3.80
N THR A 148 -11.00 -0.75 -4.12
CA THR A 148 -11.94 -1.03 -5.20
C THR A 148 -11.59 -0.18 -6.40
N LEU A 149 -11.35 -0.83 -7.52
CA LEU A 149 -10.92 -0.25 -8.78
C LEU A 149 -11.97 -0.43 -9.86
N MET A 150 -12.08 0.55 -10.75
CA MET A 150 -12.85 0.38 -11.98
C MET A 150 -12.02 -0.45 -12.97
N ARG A 151 -12.65 -1.44 -13.59
CA ARG A 151 -12.03 -2.21 -14.67
C ARG A 151 -11.76 -1.26 -15.84
N ARG A 152 -10.53 -1.27 -16.37
CA ARG A 152 -10.25 -0.65 -17.67
C ARG A 152 -11.05 -1.43 -18.74
N THR A 153 -12.03 -0.78 -19.35
CA THR A 153 -12.65 -1.28 -20.58
C THR A 153 -11.58 -1.23 -21.67
N ALA A 154 -11.28 -2.37 -22.26
CA ALA A 154 -10.41 -2.47 -23.43
C ALA A 154 -11.07 -1.82 -24.64
#